data_AF-A0AAW1HWA0-F1
#
_entry.id   AF-A0AAW1HWA0-F1
#
_cell.length_a   1.000
_cell.length_b   1.000
_cell.length_c   1.000
_cell.angle_alpha   90.00
_cell.angle_beta   90.00
_cell.angle_gamma   90.00
#
_symmetry.space_group_name_H-M   'P 1'
#
loop_
_entity.id
_entity.type
_entity.pdbx_description
1 polymer ?
#
loop_
_entity_poly.entity_id
_entity_poly.type
_entity_poly.pdbx_seq_one_letter_code
_entity_poly.pdbx_strand_id
1 'polypeptide(L)'
;MFDSVVTFLQDKREKLAGQLKKHKFDIFRKLNELSLQIQGKLVTLIDCKSAVTTFIDKLALLRSNILRKELYQFPEINQMTETPTDEDPLLYGAHLQQPKENFTSRFQDLIELDVPAWIADPFGVVLEDVDVKLQEELVELRNNEDCKVRIKTGFKNLWQNHSMAGLFSTMWEIVHKLLLTFPTSYLVETGFSAATFLHSDKRNRLDMVNRGDLRLYLTLLTPRVKELVSKHQPQGSH
;
A
#
# COMPACT_ATOMS: atom_id res chain seq x y z
N MET A 1 -15.21 -16.63 5.52
CA MET A 1 -14.10 -16.23 6.42
C MET A 1 -14.59 -15.94 7.84
N PHE A 2 -15.72 -15.24 8.03
CA PHE A 2 -16.31 -14.98 9.34
C PHE A 2 -17.09 -16.18 9.93
N ASP A 3 -17.72 -17.03 9.10
CA ASP A 3 -18.57 -18.10 9.60
C ASP A 3 -17.81 -19.23 10.33
N SER A 4 -16.62 -19.57 9.84
CA SER A 4 -15.74 -20.57 10.48
C SER A 4 -15.19 -20.09 11.83
N VAL A 5 -15.12 -18.77 12.04
CA VAL A 5 -14.74 -18.15 13.31
C VAL A 5 -15.87 -18.24 14.32
N VAL A 6 -17.12 -18.16 13.87
CA VAL A 6 -18.31 -18.23 14.72
C VAL A 6 -18.59 -19.66 15.20
N THR A 7 -18.37 -20.68 14.34
CA THR A 7 -18.58 -22.09 14.71
C THR A 7 -17.54 -22.61 15.70
N PHE A 8 -16.29 -22.13 15.65
CA PHE A 8 -15.24 -22.54 16.61
C PHE A 8 -15.46 -21.97 18.03
N LEU A 9 -16.13 -20.82 18.15
CA LEU A 9 -16.42 -20.16 19.43
C LEU A 9 -17.52 -20.86 20.24
N GLN A 10 -18.08 -21.96 19.71
CA GLN A 10 -19.27 -22.59 20.25
C GLN A 10 -19.03 -23.75 21.22
N ASP A 11 -17.82 -24.06 21.70
CA ASP A 11 -17.71 -25.22 22.63
C ASP A 11 -16.72 -25.14 23.81
N LYS A 12 -15.96 -24.05 23.99
CA LYS A 12 -15.18 -23.80 25.25
C LYS A 12 -15.11 -22.28 25.51
N ARG A 13 -16.15 -21.73 26.15
CA ARG A 13 -16.77 -20.50 25.61
C ARG A 13 -16.46 -19.13 26.23
N GLU A 14 -15.83 -18.98 27.39
CA GLU A 14 -15.65 -17.61 27.95
C GLU A 14 -14.19 -17.16 28.07
N LYS A 15 -13.34 -17.92 28.78
CA LYS A 15 -11.92 -17.55 28.96
C LYS A 15 -11.13 -17.65 27.66
N LEU A 16 -11.17 -18.82 27.01
CA LEU A 16 -10.55 -19.04 25.70
C LEU A 16 -11.12 -18.06 24.66
N ALA A 17 -12.42 -17.77 24.70
CA ALA A 17 -13.04 -16.78 23.82
C ALA A 17 -12.51 -15.36 24.07
N GLY A 18 -12.32 -14.97 25.33
CA GLY A 18 -11.71 -13.69 25.71
C GLY A 18 -10.27 -13.58 25.21
N GLN A 19 -9.47 -14.63 25.39
CA GLN A 19 -8.08 -14.62 24.94
C GLN A 19 -7.96 -14.62 23.41
N LEU A 20 -8.76 -15.43 22.73
CA LEU A 20 -8.86 -15.47 21.28
C LEU A 20 -9.34 -14.13 20.69
N LYS A 21 -10.21 -13.40 21.40
CA LYS A 21 -10.67 -12.06 21.01
C LYS A 21 -9.53 -11.04 21.08
N LYS A 22 -8.71 -11.06 22.12
CA LYS A 22 -7.54 -10.19 22.27
C LYS A 22 -6.46 -10.50 21.23
N HIS A 23 -6.15 -11.78 21.01
CA HIS A 23 -5.26 -12.23 19.93
C HIS A 23 -5.70 -11.72 18.56
N LYS A 24 -7.00 -11.86 18.26
CA LYS A 24 -7.58 -11.32 17.02
C LYS A 24 -7.43 -9.81 16.93
N PHE A 25 -7.62 -9.08 18.02
CA PHE A 25 -7.45 -7.62 18.03
C PHE A 25 -6.02 -7.20 17.67
N ASP A 26 -5.01 -7.87 18.21
CA ASP A 26 -3.61 -7.62 17.86
C ASP A 26 -3.34 -7.90 16.36
N ILE A 27 -3.92 -8.97 15.81
CA ILE A 27 -3.83 -9.27 14.37
C ILE A 27 -4.57 -8.21 13.53
N PHE A 28 -5.77 -7.79 13.94
CA PHE A 28 -6.54 -6.75 13.23
C PHE A 28 -5.80 -5.42 13.20
N ARG A 29 -5.11 -5.06 14.28
CA ARG A 29 -4.25 -3.86 14.31
C ARG A 29 -3.17 -3.96 13.22
N LYS A 30 -2.50 -5.11 13.10
CA LYS A 30 -1.48 -5.36 12.07
C LYS A 30 -2.05 -5.35 10.65
N LEU A 31 -3.25 -5.89 10.46
CA LEU A 31 -3.95 -5.83 9.17
C LEU A 31 -4.30 -4.39 8.79
N ASN A 32 -4.73 -3.57 9.77
CA ASN A 32 -5.02 -2.17 9.54
C ASN A 32 -3.75 -1.38 9.20
N GLU A 33 -2.62 -1.66 9.88
CA GLU A 33 -1.31 -1.10 9.53
C GLU A 33 -0.96 -1.39 8.05
N LEU A 34 -1.13 -2.64 7.60
CA LEU A 34 -0.91 -3.00 6.19
C LEU A 34 -1.87 -2.24 5.26
N SER A 35 -3.16 -2.20 5.58
CA SER A 35 -4.16 -1.48 4.77
C SER A 35 -3.76 -0.03 4.56
N LEU A 36 -3.33 0.67 5.61
CA LEU A 36 -2.87 2.05 5.52
C LEU A 36 -1.60 2.20 4.68
N GLN A 37 -0.70 1.21 4.66
CA GLN A 37 0.51 1.25 3.83
C GLN A 37 0.20 1.08 2.34
N ILE A 38 -0.80 0.28 1.99
CA ILE A 38 -1.17 -0.01 0.59
C ILE A 38 -2.29 0.91 0.06
N GLN A 39 -2.91 1.70 0.95
CA GLN A 39 -3.95 2.68 0.61
C GLN A 39 -3.34 4.08 0.56
N GLY A 40 -3.25 4.66 -0.63
CA GLY A 40 -2.82 6.05 -0.78
C GLY A 40 -2.72 6.48 -2.24
N LYS A 41 -2.86 7.79 -2.47
CA LYS A 41 -2.86 8.37 -3.83
C LYS A 41 -1.54 8.19 -4.59
N LEU A 42 -0.43 7.98 -3.88
CA LEU A 42 0.93 7.87 -4.43
C LEU A 42 1.59 6.50 -4.17
N VAL A 43 0.81 5.49 -3.75
CA VAL A 43 1.29 4.13 -3.54
C VAL A 43 1.48 3.45 -4.89
N THR A 44 2.68 2.93 -5.13
CA THR A 44 3.08 2.22 -6.36
C THR A 44 3.05 0.70 -6.17
N LEU A 45 3.19 -0.07 -7.26
CA LEU A 45 3.33 -1.54 -7.16
C LEU A 45 4.54 -1.95 -6.32
N ILE A 46 5.65 -1.20 -6.42
CA ILE A 46 6.86 -1.45 -5.62
C ILE A 46 6.56 -1.28 -4.12
N ASP A 47 5.80 -0.24 -3.75
CA ASP A 47 5.41 0.01 -2.36
C ASP A 47 4.50 -1.11 -1.84
N CYS A 48 3.51 -1.53 -2.65
CA CYS A 48 2.62 -2.63 -2.30
C CYS A 48 3.38 -3.95 -2.13
N LYS A 49 4.27 -4.28 -3.06
CA LYS A 49 5.12 -5.47 -2.97
C LYS A 49 5.90 -5.49 -1.67
N SER A 50 6.56 -4.37 -1.34
CA SER A 50 7.34 -4.22 -0.11
C SER A 50 6.45 -4.38 1.14
N ALA A 51 5.31 -3.70 1.20
CA ALA A 51 4.40 -3.75 2.33
C ALA A 51 3.80 -5.15 2.56
N VAL A 52 3.34 -5.81 1.49
CA VAL A 52 2.74 -7.16 1.56
C VAL A 52 3.79 -8.19 1.95
N THR A 53 4.97 -8.17 1.33
CA THR A 53 6.06 -9.10 1.66
C THR A 53 6.48 -8.93 3.12
N THR A 54 6.67 -7.68 3.55
CA THR A 54 6.99 -7.36 4.96
C THR A 54 5.91 -7.88 5.92
N PHE A 55 4.63 -7.78 5.56
CA PHE A 55 3.54 -8.28 6.40
C PHE A 55 3.55 -9.82 6.49
N ILE A 56 3.78 -10.52 5.39
CA ILE A 56 3.91 -11.99 5.37
C ILE A 56 5.07 -12.44 6.25
N ASP A 57 6.23 -11.78 6.15
CA ASP A 57 7.40 -12.06 6.99
C ASP A 57 7.13 -11.79 8.47
N LYS A 58 6.42 -10.69 8.77
CA LYS A 58 5.96 -10.38 10.13
C LYS A 58 5.04 -11.47 10.67
N LEU A 59 4.12 -12.02 9.87
CA LEU A 59 3.25 -13.13 10.31
C LEU A 59 4.06 -14.39 10.66
N ALA A 60 5.09 -14.70 9.86
CA ALA A 60 6.00 -15.81 10.15
C ALA A 60 6.78 -15.58 11.46
N LEU A 61 7.30 -14.37 11.67
CA LEU A 61 7.99 -13.97 12.90
C LEU A 61 7.05 -14.05 14.12
N LEU A 62 5.84 -13.50 14.02
CA LEU A 62 4.83 -13.53 15.07
C LEU A 62 4.46 -14.96 15.47
N ARG A 63 4.34 -15.87 14.49
CA ARG A 63 4.10 -17.30 14.74
C ARG A 63 5.28 -17.92 15.49
N SER A 64 6.53 -17.63 15.11
CA SER A 64 7.70 -18.15 15.83
C SER A 64 7.73 -17.65 17.28
N ASN A 65 7.48 -16.37 17.50
CA ASN A 65 7.57 -15.75 18.82
C ASN A 65 6.46 -16.23 19.75
N ILE A 66 5.22 -16.36 19.26
CA ILE A 66 4.12 -16.85 20.10
C ILE A 66 4.35 -18.30 20.53
N LEU A 67 4.91 -19.15 19.66
CA LEU A 67 5.27 -20.54 20.00
C LEU A 67 6.40 -20.62 21.04
N ARG A 68 7.30 -19.62 21.07
CA ARG A 68 8.34 -19.46 22.10
C ARG A 68 7.81 -18.78 23.37
N LYS A 69 6.51 -18.49 23.45
CA LYS A 69 5.86 -17.74 24.55
C LYS A 69 6.39 -16.31 24.70
N GLU A 70 6.97 -15.73 23.64
CA GLU A 70 7.42 -14.34 23.58
C GLU A 70 6.28 -13.43 23.11
N LEU A 71 5.61 -12.75 24.05
CA LEU A 71 4.36 -12.04 23.79
C LEU A 71 4.50 -10.53 23.58
N TYR A 72 5.72 -9.99 23.51
CA TYR A 72 5.97 -8.54 23.38
C TYR A 72 5.22 -7.89 22.21
N GLN A 73 5.09 -8.60 21.09
CA GLN A 73 4.43 -8.12 19.88
C GLN A 73 2.90 -8.26 19.89
N PHE A 74 2.34 -8.80 20.98
CA PHE A 74 0.92 -8.98 21.23
C PHE A 74 0.50 -8.21 22.49
N PRO A 75 0.39 -6.87 22.43
CA PRO A 75 0.08 -6.06 23.60
C PRO A 75 -1.16 -6.49 24.37
N GLU A 76 -2.22 -6.92 23.68
CA GLU A 76 -3.47 -7.31 24.34
C GLU A 76 -3.33 -8.67 25.06
N ILE A 77 -2.53 -9.58 24.49
CA ILE A 77 -2.21 -10.86 25.13
C ILE A 77 -1.23 -10.65 26.29
N ASN A 78 -0.23 -9.80 26.11
CA ASN A 78 0.80 -9.54 27.13
C ASN A 78 0.25 -8.84 28.38
N GLN A 79 -0.87 -8.12 28.26
CA GLN A 79 -1.58 -7.51 29.38
C GLN A 79 -2.50 -8.48 30.13
N MET A 80 -2.56 -9.75 29.75
CA MET A 80 -3.34 -10.74 30.49
C MET A 80 -2.67 -11.06 31.81
N THR A 81 -3.45 -11.02 32.90
CA THR A 81 -3.03 -11.44 34.23
C THR A 81 -3.05 -12.96 34.39
N GLU A 82 -3.77 -13.67 33.53
CA GLU A 82 -3.84 -15.14 33.50
C GLU A 82 -2.71 -15.70 32.62
N THR A 83 -1.98 -16.69 33.14
CA THR A 83 -0.94 -17.39 32.37
C THR A 83 -1.59 -18.21 31.25
N PRO A 84 -1.15 -18.09 29.99
CA PRO A 84 -1.62 -18.94 28.92
C PRO A 84 -1.33 -20.42 29.23
N THR A 85 -2.29 -21.27 28.89
CA THR A 85 -2.17 -22.74 28.91
C THR A 85 -1.13 -23.16 27.87
N ASP A 86 -0.52 -24.33 28.03
CA ASP A 86 0.44 -24.86 27.06
C ASP A 86 -0.15 -25.08 25.65
N GLU A 87 -1.47 -25.23 25.53
CA GLU A 87 -2.19 -25.37 24.25
C GLU A 87 -2.41 -24.02 23.53
N ASP A 88 -2.41 -22.90 24.25
CA ASP A 88 -2.78 -21.59 23.70
C ASP A 88 -1.76 -21.08 22.64
N PRO A 89 -0.44 -21.17 22.85
CA PRO A 89 0.56 -20.85 21.82
C PRO A 89 0.39 -21.62 20.51
N LEU A 90 0.05 -22.91 20.59
CA LEU A 90 -0.15 -23.78 19.43
C LEU A 90 -1.38 -23.33 18.63
N LEU A 91 -2.48 -23.03 19.33
CA LEU A 91 -3.70 -22.51 18.72
C LEU A 91 -3.46 -21.16 18.04
N TYR A 92 -2.80 -20.22 18.72
CA TYR A 92 -2.50 -18.91 18.15
C TYR A 92 -1.53 -19.00 16.97
N GLY A 93 -0.52 -19.86 17.07
CA GLY A 93 0.40 -20.15 15.98
C GLY A 93 -0.33 -20.69 14.75
N ALA A 94 -1.25 -21.64 14.92
CA ALA A 94 -2.09 -22.15 13.83
C ALA A 94 -2.97 -21.05 13.21
N HIS A 95 -3.56 -20.19 14.04
CA HIS A 95 -4.34 -19.05 13.55
C HIS A 95 -3.51 -18.01 12.77
N LEU A 96 -2.22 -17.85 13.05
CA LEU A 96 -1.32 -16.98 12.29
C LEU A 96 -0.85 -17.60 10.96
N GLN A 97 -0.88 -18.92 10.85
CA GLN A 97 -0.49 -19.62 9.63
C GLN A 97 -1.50 -19.41 8.51
N GLN A 98 -2.80 -19.48 8.82
CA GLN A 98 -3.86 -19.27 7.83
C GLN A 98 -3.79 -17.91 7.10
N PRO A 99 -3.68 -16.74 7.77
CA PRO A 99 -3.52 -15.48 7.06
C PRO A 99 -2.19 -15.41 6.31
N LYS A 100 -1.11 -16.02 6.80
CA LYS A 100 0.16 -16.07 6.05
C LYS A 100 -0.03 -16.78 4.71
N GLU A 101 -0.62 -17.97 4.71
CA GLU A 101 -0.89 -18.75 3.50
C GLU A 101 -1.85 -18.03 2.55
N ASN A 102 -2.94 -17.47 3.09
CA ASN A 102 -3.91 -16.70 2.31
C ASN A 102 -3.27 -15.48 1.64
N PHE A 103 -2.45 -14.71 2.35
CA PHE A 103 -1.77 -13.54 1.76
C PHE A 103 -0.70 -13.97 0.74
N THR A 104 0.04 -15.03 1.03
CA THR A 104 1.03 -15.57 0.07
C THR A 104 0.36 -16.00 -1.23
N SER A 105 -0.78 -16.71 -1.16
CA SER A 105 -1.53 -17.13 -2.35
C SER A 105 -2.20 -15.96 -3.06
N ARG A 106 -2.84 -15.05 -2.31
CA ARG A 106 -3.61 -13.94 -2.90
C ARG A 106 -2.75 -12.90 -3.61
N PHE A 107 -1.52 -12.71 -3.15
CA PHE A 107 -0.59 -11.70 -3.66
C PHE A 107 0.63 -12.36 -4.34
N GLN A 108 0.50 -13.60 -4.81
CA GLN A 108 1.60 -14.33 -5.42
C GLN A 108 2.19 -13.58 -6.62
N ASP A 109 1.32 -13.04 -7.47
CA ASP A 109 1.68 -12.20 -8.62
C ASP A 109 2.52 -10.97 -8.22
N LEU A 110 2.13 -10.29 -7.14
CA LEU A 110 2.85 -9.14 -6.60
C LEU A 110 4.19 -9.55 -5.95
N ILE A 111 4.22 -10.70 -5.26
CA ILE A 111 5.43 -11.24 -4.63
C ILE A 111 6.43 -11.72 -5.69
N GLU A 112 5.96 -12.25 -6.81
CA GLU A 112 6.80 -12.70 -7.93
C GLU A 112 7.15 -11.58 -8.90
N LEU A 113 6.49 -10.41 -8.80
CA LEU A 113 6.78 -9.23 -9.64
C LEU A 113 8.27 -8.90 -9.66
N ASP A 114 8.90 -9.00 -10.81
CA ASP A 114 10.30 -8.61 -10.95
C ASP A 114 10.44 -7.09 -10.85
N VAL A 115 11.31 -6.65 -9.94
CA VAL A 115 11.67 -5.24 -9.76
C VAL A 115 13.18 -5.15 -9.96
N PRO A 116 13.63 -4.82 -11.18
CA PRO A 116 15.06 -4.78 -11.48
C PRO A 116 15.83 -3.85 -10.54
N ALA A 117 16.99 -4.32 -10.06
CA ALA A 117 17.80 -3.58 -9.09
C ALA A 117 18.21 -2.18 -9.57
N TRP A 118 18.39 -2.03 -10.88
CA TRP A 118 18.76 -0.75 -11.51
C TRP A 118 17.67 0.32 -11.38
N ILE A 119 16.42 -0.03 -11.07
CA ILE A 119 15.36 0.96 -10.80
C ILE A 119 15.68 1.73 -9.52
N ALA A 120 16.16 1.05 -8.49
CA ALA A 120 16.50 1.66 -7.21
C ALA A 120 17.91 2.26 -7.22
N ASP A 121 18.87 1.57 -7.83
CA ASP A 121 20.25 2.00 -7.95
C ASP A 121 20.83 1.71 -9.34
N PRO A 122 20.60 2.57 -10.34
CA PRO A 122 21.14 2.35 -11.68
C PRO A 122 22.67 2.54 -11.75
N PHE A 123 23.28 3.16 -10.75
CA PHE A 123 24.71 3.47 -10.73
C PHE A 123 25.56 2.33 -10.13
N GLY A 124 24.97 1.50 -9.27
CA GLY A 124 25.64 0.40 -8.58
C GLY A 124 25.50 -0.99 -9.23
N VAL A 125 24.65 -1.17 -10.26
CA VAL A 125 24.48 -2.50 -10.89
C VAL A 125 25.65 -2.90 -11.78
N VAL A 126 25.80 -4.20 -12.03
CA VAL A 126 26.74 -4.72 -13.03
C VAL A 126 26.05 -4.65 -14.41
N LEU A 127 26.72 -4.15 -15.44
CA LEU A 127 26.10 -3.94 -16.76
C LEU A 127 25.73 -5.27 -17.42
N GLU A 128 26.56 -6.28 -17.21
CA GLU A 128 26.45 -7.63 -17.73
C GLU A 128 25.21 -8.38 -17.21
N ASP A 129 24.68 -7.98 -16.05
CA ASP A 129 23.47 -8.57 -15.44
C ASP A 129 22.18 -7.94 -15.99
N VAL A 130 22.29 -6.85 -16.76
CA VAL A 130 21.15 -6.13 -17.32
C VAL A 130 20.88 -6.59 -18.76
N ASP A 131 19.60 -6.67 -19.14
CA ASP A 131 19.19 -6.97 -20.52
C ASP A 131 19.94 -6.07 -21.51
N VAL A 132 20.54 -6.69 -22.53
CA VAL A 132 21.31 -6.04 -23.60
C VAL A 132 20.58 -4.83 -24.18
N LYS A 133 19.25 -4.88 -24.28
CA LYS A 133 18.43 -3.77 -24.81
C LYS A 133 18.44 -2.51 -23.94
N LEU A 134 18.83 -2.62 -22.68
CA LEU A 134 18.84 -1.53 -21.71
C LEU A 134 20.25 -1.02 -21.41
N GLN A 135 21.30 -1.74 -21.83
CA GLN A 135 22.68 -1.44 -21.44
C GLN A 135 23.16 -0.08 -21.97
N GLU A 136 22.80 0.31 -23.20
CA GLU A 136 23.18 1.62 -23.75
C GLU A 136 22.53 2.77 -22.97
N GLU A 137 21.20 2.72 -22.76
CA GLU A 137 20.48 3.71 -21.95
C GLU A 137 21.02 3.78 -20.52
N LEU A 138 21.43 2.64 -19.95
CA LEU A 138 22.05 2.59 -18.62
C LEU A 138 23.42 3.29 -18.58
N VAL A 139 24.25 3.11 -19.61
CA VAL A 139 25.56 3.80 -19.73
C VAL A 139 25.36 5.31 -19.86
N GLU A 140 24.38 5.75 -20.65
CA GLU A 140 24.03 7.16 -20.78
C GLU A 140 23.53 7.75 -19.45
N LEU A 141 22.62 7.04 -18.77
CA LEU A 141 22.09 7.45 -17.47
C LEU A 141 23.19 7.58 -16.42
N ARG A 142 24.15 6.64 -16.38
CA ARG A 142 25.29 6.68 -15.45
C ARG A 142 26.17 7.90 -15.61
N ASN A 143 26.35 8.35 -16.84
CA ASN A 143 27.20 9.50 -17.15
C ASN A 143 26.43 10.84 -17.07
N ASN A 144 25.12 10.81 -16.82
CA ASN A 144 24.29 11.99 -16.71
C ASN A 144 24.32 12.60 -15.29
N GLU A 145 24.91 13.80 -15.15
CA GLU A 145 25.04 14.49 -13.87
C GLU A 145 23.68 14.90 -13.25
N ASP A 146 22.68 15.25 -14.06
CA ASP A 146 21.33 15.57 -13.55
C ASP A 146 20.66 14.33 -12.94
N CYS A 147 20.86 13.15 -13.56
CA CYS A 147 20.39 11.88 -13.01
C CYS A 147 21.06 11.56 -11.66
N LYS A 148 22.38 11.78 -11.54
CA LYS A 148 23.13 11.60 -10.28
C LYS A 148 22.66 12.51 -9.16
N VAL A 149 22.20 13.72 -9.47
CA VAL A 149 21.64 14.63 -8.47
C VAL A 149 20.24 14.18 -8.05
N ARG A 150 19.38 13.82 -9.01
CA ARG A 150 17.98 13.42 -8.72
C ARG A 150 17.88 12.16 -7.89
N ILE A 151 18.68 11.14 -8.18
CA ILE A 151 18.64 9.87 -7.45
C ILE A 151 18.90 10.06 -5.95
N LYS A 152 19.68 11.06 -5.53
CA LYS A 152 19.95 11.39 -4.11
C LYS A 152 18.70 11.79 -3.34
N THR A 153 17.67 12.27 -4.03
CA THR A 153 16.37 12.60 -3.45
C THR A 153 15.40 11.40 -3.43
N GLY A 154 15.82 10.26 -4.01
CA GLY A 154 15.05 9.03 -4.12
C GLY A 154 14.78 8.63 -5.57
N PHE A 155 14.76 7.32 -5.84
CA PHE A 155 14.57 6.78 -7.19
C PHE A 155 13.25 7.24 -7.85
N LYS A 156 12.16 7.37 -7.08
CA LYS A 156 10.89 7.89 -7.59
C LYS A 156 11.04 9.28 -8.22
N ASN A 157 11.87 10.15 -7.64
CA ASN A 157 12.09 11.51 -8.17
C ASN A 157 12.92 11.52 -9.46
N LEU A 158 13.83 10.56 -9.63
CA LEU A 158 14.53 10.37 -10.90
C LEU A 158 13.51 10.03 -11.98
N TRP A 159 12.77 8.94 -11.76
CA TRP A 159 11.91 8.35 -12.79
C TRP A 159 10.65 9.18 -13.06
N GLN A 160 10.03 9.81 -12.07
CA GLN A 160 8.84 10.67 -12.27
C GLN A 160 9.12 11.96 -13.06
N ASN A 161 10.38 12.25 -13.40
CA ASN A 161 10.70 13.39 -14.25
C ASN A 161 10.21 13.14 -15.70
N HIS A 162 9.41 14.08 -16.22
CA HIS A 162 8.92 14.09 -17.60
C HIS A 162 10.00 13.89 -18.68
N SER A 163 11.25 14.28 -18.42
CA SER A 163 12.36 14.11 -19.37
C SER A 163 12.79 12.65 -19.54
N MET A 164 12.52 11.77 -18.56
CA MET A 164 12.95 10.37 -18.59
C MET A 164 12.32 9.58 -19.74
N ALA A 165 11.06 9.89 -20.07
CA ALA A 165 10.34 9.24 -21.16
C ALA A 165 10.99 9.47 -22.54
N GLY A 166 11.64 10.62 -22.73
CA GLY A 166 12.31 10.97 -23.98
C GLY A 166 13.79 10.57 -24.03
N LEU A 167 14.47 10.59 -22.88
CA LEU A 167 15.91 10.29 -22.80
C LEU A 167 16.19 8.80 -22.66
N PHE A 168 15.38 8.06 -21.89
CA PHE A 168 15.61 6.65 -21.57
C PHE A 168 14.32 5.87 -21.82
N SER A 169 13.89 5.85 -23.09
CA SER A 169 12.57 5.36 -23.49
C SER A 169 12.32 3.89 -23.09
N THR A 170 13.31 3.03 -23.29
CA THR A 170 13.21 1.58 -23.09
C THR A 170 13.18 1.26 -21.60
N MET A 171 14.02 1.92 -20.81
CA MET A 171 14.01 1.83 -19.35
C MET A 171 12.72 2.40 -18.77
N TRP A 172 12.27 3.56 -19.27
CA TRP A 172 11.06 4.21 -18.82
C TRP A 172 9.82 3.35 -19.08
N GLU A 173 9.77 2.61 -20.18
CA GLU A 173 8.68 1.67 -20.48
C GLU A 173 8.49 0.57 -19.43
N ILE A 174 9.56 0.18 -18.75
CA ILE A 174 9.52 -0.79 -17.65
C ILE A 174 9.14 -0.07 -16.36
N VAL A 175 9.83 1.03 -16.06
CA VAL A 175 9.69 1.75 -14.79
C VAL A 175 8.29 2.33 -14.62
N HIS A 176 7.71 2.97 -15.64
CA HIS A 176 6.42 3.63 -15.50
C HIS A 176 5.31 2.63 -15.11
N LYS A 177 5.38 1.38 -15.58
CA LYS A 177 4.43 0.31 -15.21
C LYS A 177 4.53 -0.05 -13.73
N LEU A 178 5.74 -0.07 -13.18
CA LEU A 178 6.00 -0.36 -11.76
C LEU A 178 5.69 0.84 -10.85
N LEU A 179 5.85 2.06 -11.38
CA LEU A 179 5.50 3.31 -10.70
C LEU A 179 4.03 3.71 -10.91
N LEU A 180 3.23 2.92 -11.64
CA LEU A 180 1.80 3.15 -11.73
C LEU A 180 1.24 3.19 -10.30
N THR A 181 0.64 4.34 -9.98
CA THR A 181 -0.25 4.44 -8.84
C THR A 181 -1.53 3.68 -9.20
N PHE A 182 -2.26 3.20 -8.20
CA PHE A 182 -3.46 2.32 -8.30
C PHE A 182 -3.23 0.79 -8.29
N PRO A 183 -2.30 0.25 -7.48
CA PRO A 183 -2.23 -1.19 -7.25
C PRO A 183 -3.44 -1.74 -6.46
N THR A 184 -4.24 -0.86 -5.86
CA THR A 184 -5.41 -1.22 -5.05
C THR A 184 -6.68 -0.50 -5.51
N SER A 185 -7.84 -1.00 -5.10
CA SER A 185 -9.16 -0.38 -5.30
C SER A 185 -9.34 0.96 -4.58
N TYR A 186 -8.33 1.46 -3.85
CA TYR A 186 -8.43 2.66 -3.03
C TYR A 186 -9.01 3.88 -3.77
N LEU A 187 -8.55 4.17 -4.98
CA LEU A 187 -9.10 5.29 -5.76
C LEU A 187 -10.54 5.07 -6.19
N VAL A 188 -10.91 3.82 -6.46
CA VAL A 188 -12.29 3.44 -6.80
C VAL A 188 -13.18 3.63 -5.57
N GLU A 189 -12.77 3.14 -4.41
CA GLU A 189 -13.46 3.30 -3.13
C GLU A 189 -13.60 4.79 -2.74
N THR A 190 -12.52 5.56 -2.92
CA THR A 190 -12.54 7.01 -2.69
C THR A 190 -13.46 7.71 -3.68
N GLY A 191 -13.46 7.28 -4.94
CA GLY A 191 -14.36 7.78 -5.99
C GLY A 191 -15.83 7.53 -5.67
N PHE A 192 -16.17 6.31 -5.24
CA PHE A 192 -17.51 5.98 -4.79
C PHE A 192 -17.91 6.77 -3.54
N SER A 193 -17.02 6.87 -2.54
CA SER A 193 -17.27 7.67 -1.33
C SER A 193 -17.54 9.13 -1.68
N ALA A 194 -16.75 9.69 -2.59
CA ALA A 194 -16.93 11.05 -3.10
C ALA A 194 -18.24 11.20 -3.87
N ALA A 195 -18.61 10.22 -4.69
CA ALA A 195 -19.87 10.20 -5.41
C ALA A 195 -21.06 10.16 -4.44
N THR A 196 -21.03 9.30 -3.44
CA THR A 196 -22.07 9.23 -2.40
C THR A 196 -22.15 10.54 -1.61
N PHE A 197 -21.01 11.14 -1.25
CA PHE A 197 -20.98 12.45 -0.60
C PHE A 197 -21.60 13.54 -1.47
N LEU A 198 -21.24 13.59 -2.76
CA LEU A 198 -21.78 14.53 -3.73
C LEU A 198 -23.27 14.30 -4.02
N HIS A 199 -23.75 13.07 -3.83
CA HIS A 199 -25.15 12.65 -3.97
C HIS A 199 -25.98 12.89 -2.69
N SER A 200 -25.36 13.25 -1.56
CA SER A 200 -26.11 13.65 -0.35
C SER A 200 -26.83 15.00 -0.54
N ASP A 201 -27.89 15.28 0.23
CA ASP A 201 -28.83 16.42 0.13
C ASP A 201 -28.20 17.84 0.15
N LYS A 202 -26.87 17.97 0.09
CA LYS A 202 -26.15 19.24 0.09
C LYS A 202 -26.02 19.92 -1.28
N ARG A 203 -26.49 19.32 -2.39
CA ARG A 203 -26.44 19.94 -3.74
C ARG A 203 -27.67 19.63 -4.62
N ASN A 204 -28.26 20.66 -5.23
CA ASN A 204 -29.48 20.57 -6.07
C ASN A 204 -29.24 20.14 -7.54
N ARG A 205 -28.01 19.89 -8.00
CA ARG A 205 -27.72 19.51 -9.40
C ARG A 205 -26.61 18.46 -9.51
N LEU A 206 -26.96 17.31 -10.06
CA LEU A 206 -26.08 16.19 -10.41
C LEU A 206 -25.43 16.44 -11.78
N ASP A 207 -24.32 17.15 -11.80
CA ASP A 207 -23.46 17.23 -13.00
C ASP A 207 -21.98 17.02 -12.62
N MET A 208 -21.73 15.90 -11.95
CA MET A 208 -20.40 15.55 -11.40
C MET A 208 -19.33 15.37 -12.48
N VAL A 209 -19.73 14.92 -13.68
CA VAL A 209 -18.83 14.59 -14.78
C VAL A 209 -18.42 15.86 -15.52
N ASN A 210 -19.36 16.72 -15.93
CA ASN A 210 -19.02 17.90 -16.73
C ASN A 210 -18.43 19.05 -15.89
N ARG A 211 -18.74 19.13 -14.59
CA ARG A 211 -18.16 20.14 -13.69
C ARG A 211 -16.77 19.78 -13.17
N GLY A 212 -16.35 18.53 -13.30
CA GLY A 212 -15.06 18.07 -12.79
C GLY A 212 -14.95 17.99 -11.27
N ASP A 213 -16.09 17.99 -10.53
CA ASP A 213 -16.12 17.91 -9.07
C ASP A 213 -15.38 16.66 -8.55
N LEU A 214 -15.63 15.52 -9.19
CA LEU A 214 -14.97 14.25 -8.84
C LEU A 214 -13.47 14.31 -9.14
N ARG A 215 -13.08 14.95 -10.25
CA ARG A 215 -11.66 15.15 -10.62
C ARG A 215 -10.94 16.01 -9.59
N LEU A 216 -11.56 17.10 -9.11
CA LEU A 216 -11.00 17.94 -8.05
C LEU A 216 -10.84 17.18 -6.73
N TYR A 217 -11.79 16.31 -6.38
CA TYR A 217 -11.73 15.53 -5.14
C TYR A 217 -10.66 14.43 -5.17
N LEU A 218 -10.51 13.76 -6.32
CA LEU A 218 -9.61 12.61 -6.47
C LEU A 218 -8.16 13.01 -6.77
N THR A 219 -7.93 14.08 -7.52
CA THR A 219 -6.58 14.51 -7.87
C THR A 219 -5.86 15.22 -6.71
N LEU A 220 -4.54 15.38 -6.84
CA LEU A 220 -3.73 16.27 -5.98
C LEU A 220 -3.73 17.72 -6.49
N LEU A 221 -4.53 18.02 -7.52
CA LEU A 221 -4.58 19.35 -8.11
C LEU A 221 -5.25 20.31 -7.13
N THR A 222 -4.49 21.28 -6.66
CA THR A 222 -5.06 22.39 -5.88
C THR A 222 -5.65 23.42 -6.85
N PRO A 223 -6.96 23.71 -6.78
CA PRO A 223 -7.55 24.75 -7.61
C PRO A 223 -6.91 26.09 -7.28
N ARG A 224 -6.61 26.89 -8.31
CA ARG A 224 -6.04 28.24 -8.15
C ARG A 224 -7.11 29.24 -7.74
N VAL A 225 -7.74 29.03 -6.59
CA VAL A 225 -8.88 29.81 -6.11
C VAL A 225 -8.54 31.30 -6.02
N LYS A 226 -7.34 31.65 -5.56
CA LYS A 226 -6.90 33.06 -5.48
C LYS A 226 -6.87 33.74 -6.85
N GLU A 227 -6.40 33.04 -7.88
CA GLU A 227 -6.37 33.55 -9.26
C GLU A 227 -7.80 33.72 -9.81
N LEU A 228 -8.69 32.75 -9.54
CA LEU A 228 -10.10 32.82 -9.95
C LEU A 228 -10.86 33.96 -9.28
N VAL A 229 -10.66 34.16 -7.98
CA VAL A 229 -11.28 35.27 -7.24
C VAL A 229 -10.79 36.63 -7.76
N SER A 230 -9.50 36.74 -8.09
CA SER A 230 -8.94 37.99 -8.63
C SER A 230 -9.50 38.38 -10.01
N LYS A 231 -9.97 37.40 -10.79
CA LYS A 231 -10.57 37.60 -12.12
C LYS A 231 -12.09 37.75 -12.08
N HIS A 232 -12.71 37.60 -10.91
CA HIS A 232 -14.16 37.68 -10.78
C HIS A 232 -14.63 39.14 -10.81
N GLN A 233 -15.36 39.53 -11.86
CA GLN A 233 -16.09 40.80 -11.88
C GLN A 233 -17.45 40.60 -11.21
N PRO A 234 -17.75 41.33 -10.11
CA PRO A 234 -19.07 41.28 -9.50
C PRO A 234 -20.09 41.84 -10.49
N GLN A 235 -21.04 41.01 -10.90
CA GLN A 235 -22.22 41.48 -11.63
C GLN A 235 -23.11 42.18 -10.60
N GLY A 236 -23.27 43.49 -10.73
CA GLY A 236 -24.18 44.26 -9.89
C GLY A 236 -25.61 43.74 -10.09
N SER A 237 -26.30 43.45 -9.00
CA SER A 237 -27.73 43.17 -9.03
C SER A 237 -28.48 44.45 -9.44
N HIS A 238 -29.35 44.36 -10.45
CA HIS A 238 -30.29 45.41 -10.85
C HIS A 238 -31.48 45.51 -9.90
#